data_AF-A0A177H5T8-F1
#
_entry.id   AF-A0A177H5T8-F1
#
_cell.length_a   1.000
_cell.length_b   1.000
_cell.length_c   1.000
_cell.angle_alpha   90.00
_cell.angle_beta   90.00
_cell.angle_gamma   90.00
#
_symmetry.space_group_name_H-M   'P 1'
#
loop_
_entity.id
_entity.type
_entity.pdbx_description
1 polymer ?
#
loop_
_entity_poly.entity_id
_entity_poly.type
_entity_poly.pdbx_seq_one_letter_code
_entity_poly.pdbx_strand_id
1 'polypeptide(L)'
;MVRNLADPAISYWVPILPFSYTASDAKGFFNLLQDNPHRQVWAITLKEEFIGLIEEYPNFGFWLDPAFWGQGLISEAADLVLKKYFSDPQASPLLASVRLQN
;
A
#
# COMPACT_ATOMS: atom_id res chain seq x y z
N MET A 1 17.50 1.61 2.38
CA MET A 1 17.62 0.56 1.34
C MET A 1 16.32 -0.22 1.39
N VAL A 2 15.36 0.10 0.52
CA VAL A 2 14.02 -0.51 0.52
C VAL A 2 14.18 -2.01 0.30
N ARG A 3 13.84 -2.84 1.28
CA ARG A 3 13.83 -4.29 1.08
C ARG A 3 12.63 -4.63 0.21
N ASN A 4 12.91 -5.38 -0.85
CA ASN A 4 12.06 -5.55 -2.02
C ASN A 4 10.68 -6.13 -1.64
N LEU A 5 9.62 -5.67 -2.31
CA LEU A 5 8.29 -6.27 -2.36
C LEU A 5 8.30 -7.78 -2.68
N ALA A 6 9.40 -8.29 -3.24
CA ALA A 6 9.68 -9.71 -3.43
C ALA A 6 10.02 -10.49 -2.14
N ASP A 7 10.08 -9.85 -0.96
CA ASP A 7 10.21 -10.56 0.31
C ASP A 7 9.04 -11.55 0.48
N PRO A 8 9.30 -12.85 0.69
CA PRO A 8 8.25 -13.85 0.87
C PRO A 8 7.23 -13.50 1.98
N ALA A 9 7.68 -12.79 3.02
CA ALA A 9 6.81 -12.33 4.09
C ALA A 9 5.78 -11.31 3.59
N ILE A 10 6.11 -10.50 2.58
CA ILE A 10 5.19 -9.53 1.96
C ILE A 10 4.34 -10.21 0.88
N SER A 11 4.97 -10.95 -0.04
CA SER A 11 4.28 -11.56 -1.19
C SER A 11 3.19 -12.55 -0.76
N TYR A 12 3.30 -13.13 0.43
CA TYR A 12 2.26 -13.96 1.02
C TYR A 12 0.94 -13.19 1.27
N TRP A 13 1.03 -11.96 1.75
CA TRP A 13 -0.12 -11.12 2.10
C TRP A 13 -0.65 -10.28 0.94
N VAL A 14 0.17 -10.02 -0.09
CA VAL A 14 -0.18 -9.16 -1.23
C VAL A 14 -0.30 -10.00 -2.51
N PRO A 15 -1.44 -10.71 -2.73
CA PRO A 15 -1.58 -11.71 -3.79
C PRO A 15 -1.58 -11.13 -5.21
N ILE A 16 -1.73 -9.81 -5.37
CA ILE A 16 -1.73 -9.16 -6.68
C ILE A 16 -0.32 -8.94 -7.25
N LEU A 17 0.72 -9.10 -6.41
CA LEU A 17 2.10 -8.88 -6.86
C LEU A 17 2.64 -10.13 -7.55
N PRO A 18 3.26 -10.01 -8.74
CA PRO A 18 3.95 -11.12 -9.36
C PRO A 18 5.04 -11.66 -8.45
N PHE A 19 5.17 -12.99 -8.38
CA PHE A 19 6.26 -13.63 -7.66
C PHE A 19 7.56 -13.54 -8.48
N SER A 20 8.63 -13.06 -7.83
CA SER A 20 9.72 -12.22 -8.38
C SER A 20 9.25 -10.82 -8.81
N TYR A 21 8.87 -9.98 -7.84
CA TYR A 21 8.60 -8.57 -8.09
C TYR A 21 9.91 -7.86 -8.48
N THR A 22 9.95 -7.34 -9.71
CA THR A 22 11.13 -6.71 -10.31
C THR A 22 11.00 -5.19 -10.34
N ALA A 23 12.10 -4.51 -10.65
CA ALA A 23 12.08 -3.08 -10.94
C ALA A 23 11.18 -2.73 -12.14
N SER A 24 11.00 -3.65 -13.10
CA SER A 24 10.08 -3.45 -14.23
C SER A 24 8.63 -3.48 -13.78
N ASP A 25 8.28 -4.34 -12.82
CA ASP A 25 6.93 -4.39 -12.23
C ASP A 25 6.63 -3.12 -11.44
N ALA A 26 7.62 -2.60 -10.70
CA ALA A 26 7.51 -1.30 -10.03
C ALA A 26 7.26 -0.17 -11.04
N LYS A 27 8.01 -0.15 -12.14
CA LYS A 27 7.81 0.84 -13.22
C LYS A 27 6.43 0.70 -13.86
N GLY A 28 5.98 -0.53 -14.11
CA GLY A 28 4.63 -0.82 -14.62
C GLY A 28 3.54 -0.30 -13.69
N PHE A 29 3.71 -0.49 -12.37
CA PHE A 29 2.82 0.06 -11.37
C PHE A 29 2.75 1.60 -11.43
N PHE A 30 3.88 2.30 -11.52
CA PHE A 30 3.88 3.76 -11.65
C PHE A 30 3.21 4.25 -12.94
N ASN A 31 3.40 3.56 -14.06
CA ASN A 31 2.70 3.88 -15.30
C ASN A 31 1.18 3.72 -15.12
N LEU A 32 0.73 2.65 -14.45
CA LEU A 32 -0.70 2.46 -14.14
C LEU A 32 -1.27 3.59 -13.27
N LEU A 33 -0.48 4.17 -12.36
CA LEU A 33 -0.91 5.33 -11.58
C LEU A 33 -1.03 6.59 -12.43
N GLN A 34 -0.11 6.80 -13.36
CA GLN A 34 -0.16 7.93 -14.30
C GLN A 34 -1.40 7.86 -15.22
N ASP A 35 -1.74 6.66 -15.67
CA ASP A 35 -2.89 6.42 -16.54
C ASP A 35 -4.24 6.46 -15.78
N ASN A 36 -4.23 6.41 -14.44
CA ASN A 36 -5.43 6.41 -13.60
C ASN A 36 -5.33 7.50 -12.51
N PRO A 37 -5.54 8.79 -12.85
CA PRO A 37 -5.38 9.90 -11.91
C PRO A 37 -6.38 9.87 -10.73
N HIS A 38 -7.45 9.07 -10.84
CA HIS A 38 -8.41 8.83 -9.76
C HIS A 38 -7.89 7.84 -8.71
N ARG A 39 -6.88 7.03 -9.03
CA ARG A 39 -6.26 6.10 -8.08
C ARG A 39 -5.24 6.86 -7.24
N GLN A 40 -5.61 7.17 -6.00
CA GLN A 40 -4.72 7.80 -5.05
C GLN A 40 -3.89 6.75 -4.30
N VAL A 41 -2.57 6.92 -4.34
CA VAL A 41 -1.59 6.08 -3.64
C VAL A 41 -0.57 6.98 -2.97
N TRP A 42 -0.25 6.69 -1.72
CA TRP A 42 0.75 7.42 -0.94
C TRP A 42 1.95 6.55 -0.62
N ALA A 43 3.13 7.16 -0.76
CA ALA A 43 4.37 6.63 -0.19
C ALA A 43 4.37 6.83 1.33
N ILE A 44 4.65 5.76 2.07
CA ILE A 44 4.93 5.83 3.50
C ILE A 44 6.44 6.04 3.64
N THR A 45 6.83 7.14 4.28
CA THR A 45 8.24 7.45 4.54
C THR A 45 8.50 7.62 6.03
N LEU A 46 9.66 7.14 6.49
CA LEU A 46 10.14 7.35 7.84
C LEU A 46 11.57 7.87 7.78
N LYS A 47 11.79 9.10 8.28
CA LYS A 47 13.09 9.79 8.17
C LYS A 47 13.64 9.77 6.73
N GLU A 48 12.77 10.11 5.77
CA GLU A 48 13.04 10.12 4.32
C GLU A 48 13.24 8.74 3.66
N GLU A 49 13.28 7.65 4.43
CA GLU A 49 13.32 6.30 3.86
C GLU A 49 11.92 5.86 3.45
N PHE A 50 11.79 5.38 2.20
CA PHE A 50 10.57 4.74 1.72
C PHE A 50 10.41 3.35 2.35
N ILE A 51 9.29 3.11 3.01
CA ILE A 51 9.06 1.87 3.77
C ILE A 51 7.77 1.14 3.39
N GLY A 52 6.95 1.70 2.50
CA GLY A 52 5.69 1.09 2.11
C GLY A 52 4.81 1.98 1.24
N LEU A 53 3.66 1.42 0.84
CA LEU A 53 2.59 2.15 0.17
C LEU A 53 1.27 1.92 0.90
N ILE A 54 0.38 2.89 0.78
CA ILE A 54 -1.02 2.81 1.19
C ILE A 54 -1.89 3.42 0.10
N GLU A 55 -3.03 2.80 -0.17
CA GLU A 55 -3.98 3.23 -1.19
C GLU A 55 -5.43 3.01 -0.75
N GLU A 56 -6.33 3.74 -1.39
CA GLU A 56 -7.78 3.69 -1.15
C GLU A 56 -8.57 3.23 -2.38
N TYR A 57 -7.91 2.73 -3.43
CA TYR A 57 -8.55 2.40 -4.71
C TYR A 57 -8.09 1.07 -5.31
N PRO A 58 -9.01 0.23 -5.82
CA PRO A 58 -10.47 0.28 -5.62
C PRO A 58 -10.89 -0.14 -4.21
N ASN A 59 -9.97 -0.78 -3.48
CA ASN A 59 -10.12 -1.18 -2.09
C ASN A 59 -8.97 -0.57 -1.29
N PHE A 60 -9.23 -0.29 -0.02
CA PHE A 60 -8.20 0.10 0.92
C PHE A 60 -7.18 -1.02 1.11
N GLY A 61 -5.91 -0.69 0.94
CA GLY A 61 -4.82 -1.64 1.01
C GLY A 61 -3.50 -0.98 1.32
N PHE A 62 -2.57 -1.76 1.86
CA PHE A 62 -1.23 -1.30 2.17
C PHE A 62 -0.25 -2.46 2.14
N TRP A 63 1.03 -2.11 2.06
CA TRP A 63 2.12 -2.99 2.46
C TRP A 63 3.18 -2.15 3.18
N LEU A 64 3.90 -2.81 4.09
CA LEU A 64 5.01 -2.21 4.83
C LEU A 64 6.18 -3.19 4.81
N ASP A 65 7.39 -2.67 4.69
CA ASP A 65 8.61 -3.46 4.88
C ASP A 65 8.57 -4.16 6.27
N PRO A 66 8.79 -5.49 6.33
CA PRO A 66 8.78 -6.28 7.56
C PRO A 66 9.67 -5.76 8.68
N ALA A 67 10.76 -5.06 8.34
CA ALA A 67 11.65 -4.46 9.33
C ALA A 67 10.95 -3.39 10.20
N PHE A 68 9.80 -2.87 9.74
CA PHE A 68 9.04 -1.80 10.38
C PHE A 68 7.70 -2.28 10.98
N TRP A 69 7.44 -3.59 10.99
CA TRP A 69 6.22 -4.15 11.54
C TRP A 69 6.16 -4.03 13.08
N GLY A 70 4.94 -4.04 13.63
CA GLY A 70 4.71 -3.98 15.08
C GLY A 70 4.92 -2.59 15.71
N GLN A 71 5.21 -1.56 14.92
CA GLN A 71 5.51 -0.21 15.41
C GLN A 71 4.31 0.77 15.31
N GLY A 72 3.15 0.32 14.84
CA GLY A 72 1.96 1.17 14.68
C GLY A 72 1.97 2.10 13.45
N LEU A 73 3.02 2.05 12.62
CA LEU A 73 3.20 2.95 11.47
C LEU A 73 2.07 2.86 10.43
N ILE A 74 1.56 1.66 10.15
CA ILE A 74 0.39 1.51 9.26
C ILE A 74 -0.86 2.14 9.89
N SER A 75 -1.06 2.01 11.20
CA SER A 75 -2.23 2.60 11.87
C SER A 75 -2.20 4.12 11.78
N GLU A 76 -1.02 4.73 11.94
CA GLU A 76 -0.83 6.18 11.76
C GLU A 76 -1.10 6.61 10.31
N ALA A 77 -0.50 5.92 9.33
CA ALA A 77 -0.73 6.22 7.91
C ALA A 77 -2.21 6.04 7.52
N ALA A 78 -2.85 4.97 8.01
CA ALA A 78 -4.26 4.68 7.76
C ALA A 78 -5.17 5.76 8.35
N ASP A 79 -4.91 6.24 9.57
CA ASP A 79 -5.71 7.32 10.17
C ASP A 79 -5.70 8.58 9.29
N LEU A 80 -4.54 8.97 8.77
CA LEU A 80 -4.41 10.14 7.88
C LEU A 80 -5.15 9.95 6.54
N VAL A 81 -4.96 8.80 5.90
CA VAL A 81 -5.60 8.49 4.62
C VAL A 81 -7.12 8.40 4.77
N LEU A 82 -7.60 7.67 5.78
CA LEU A 82 -9.03 7.51 6.03
C LEU A 82 -9.70 8.83 6.42
N LYS A 83 -9.03 9.67 7.24
CA LYS A 83 -9.53 11.02 7.54
C LYS A 83 -9.66 11.88 6.28
N LYS A 84 -8.68 11.82 5.38
CA LYS A 84 -8.75 12.51 4.09
C LYS A 84 -9.91 11.99 3.26
N TYR A 85 -10.02 10.67 3.08
CA TYR A 85 -11.06 10.04 2.28
C TYR A 85 -12.47 10.40 2.78
N PHE A 86 -12.73 10.21 4.08
CA PHE A 86 -14.03 10.48 4.70
C PHE A 86 -14.28 11.96 5.03
N SER A 87 -13.35 12.86 4.70
CA SER A 87 -13.63 14.30 4.75
C SER A 87 -14.55 14.76 3.62
N ASP A 88 -14.67 13.96 2.54
CA ASP A 88 -15.67 14.15 1.52
C ASP A 88 -17.02 13.60 2.00
N PRO A 89 -18.07 14.42 2.14
CA PRO A 89 -19.39 13.95 2.54
C PRO A 89 -20.06 13.02 1.52
N GLN A 90 -19.53 12.93 0.30
CA GLN A 90 -19.98 12.01 -0.75
C GLN A 90 -19.10 10.74 -0.85
N ALA A 91 -18.18 10.53 0.09
CA ALA A 91 -17.33 9.34 0.11
C ALA A 91 -18.18 8.07 0.11
N SER A 92 -17.92 7.19 -0.86
CA SER A 92 -18.54 5.86 -0.92
C SER A 92 -18.02 4.96 0.21
N PRO A 93 -18.71 3.85 0.52
CA PRO A 93 -18.13 2.82 1.38
C PRO A 93 -16.77 2.36 0.86
N LEU A 94 -15.77 2.35 1.74
CA LEU A 94 -14.43 1.89 1.44
C LEU A 94 -14.26 0.44 1.91
N LEU A 95 -13.96 -0.45 0.96
CA LEU A 95 -13.80 -1.87 1.24
C LEU A 95 -12.34 -2.19 1.50
N ALA A 96 -12.08 -3.15 2.40
CA ALA A 96 -10.75 -3.72 2.63
C ALA A 96 -10.86 -5.24 2.62
N SER A 97 -9.82 -5.90 2.13
CA SER A 97 -9.75 -7.36 2.07
C SER A 97 -8.48 -7.84 2.72
N VAL A 98 -8.58 -8.88 3.54
CA VAL A 98 -7.44 -9.51 4.20
C VAL A 98 -7.42 -10.99 3.88
N ARG A 99 -6.22 -11.57 3.77
CA ARG A 99 -6.08 -13.02 3.77
C ARG A 99 -6.34 -13.52 5.19
N LEU A 100 -7.19 -14.54 5.35
CA LEU A 100 -7.32 -15.27 6.61
C LEU A 100 -6.26 -16.38 6.63
N GLN A 101 -5.57 -16.54 7.76
CA GLN A 101 -4.77 -17.73 8.03
C GLN A 101 -5.69 -18.77 8.70
N ASN A 102 -5.77 -19.96 8.09
CA ASN A 102 -6.25 -21.18 8.73
C ASN A 102 -5.06 -21.96 9.28
#